data_AF-W4FBQ8-F1
#
_entry.id   AF-W4FBQ8-F1
#
_cell.length_a   1.000
_cell.length_b   1.000
_cell.length_c   1.000
_cell.angle_alpha   90.00
_cell.angle_beta   90.00
_cell.angle_gamma   90.00
#
_symmetry.space_group_name_H-M   'P 1'
#
loop_
_entity.id
_entity.type
_entity.pdbx_description
1 polymer ?
#
loop_
_entity_poly.entity_id
_entity_poly.type
_entity_poly.pdbx_seq_one_letter_code
_entity_poly.pdbx_strand_id
1 'polypeptide(L)'
;MEFQASIEDVLSLPKVLLDSGSDETLVSEGLLMALERLRASLSRDNQAIHVTRQAQFKAVTLEKSIGPLVLRGLRAWVEEKKMEIDALIGRPVMERLGFSVDGMLVDALK
;
A
#
# COMPACT_ATOMS: atom_id res chain seq x y z
N MET A 1 -9.27 -0.83 10.36
CA MET A 1 -8.69 -2.18 10.48
C MET A 1 -7.26 -2.09 9.98
N GLU A 2 -6.29 -2.19 10.89
CA GLU A 2 -4.87 -2.12 10.54
C GLU A 2 -4.40 -3.52 10.14
N PHE A 3 -3.74 -3.61 8.98
CA PHE A 3 -3.16 -4.85 8.49
C PHE A 3 -1.66 -4.83 8.69
N GLN A 4 -1.10 -5.98 9.05
CA GLN A 4 0.32 -6.21 8.91
C GLN A 4 0.62 -6.66 7.50
N ALA A 5 1.72 -6.16 6.94
CA ALA A 5 2.18 -6.60 5.64
C ALA A 5 3.69 -6.81 5.60
N SER A 6 4.17 -7.46 4.55
CA SER A 6 5.58 -7.49 4.18
C SER A 6 5.77 -7.07 2.73
N ILE A 7 6.91 -6.45 2.42
CA ILE A 7 7.35 -6.23 1.05
C ILE A 7 8.44 -7.22 0.74
N GLU A 8 8.24 -8.04 -0.30
CA GLU A 8 9.18 -9.06 -0.79
C GLU A 8 9.78 -9.94 0.32
N ASP A 9 9.05 -10.14 1.43
CA ASP A 9 9.51 -10.83 2.65
C ASP A 9 10.79 -10.24 3.29
N VAL A 10 11.19 -9.03 2.91
CA VAL A 10 12.40 -8.35 3.42
C VAL A 10 12.10 -7.23 4.41
N LEU A 11 10.92 -6.62 4.32
CA LEU A 11 10.55 -5.49 5.18
C LEU A 11 9.11 -5.64 5.68
N SER A 12 8.96 -5.65 7.00
CA SER A 12 7.65 -5.69 7.65
C SER A 12 7.05 -4.29 7.74
N LEU A 13 5.77 -4.18 7.40
CA LEU A 13 4.94 -2.99 7.49
C LEU A 13 3.92 -3.19 8.62
N PRO A 14 4.19 -2.68 9.83
CA PRO A 14 3.28 -2.88 10.95
C PRO A 14 1.96 -2.13 10.76
N LYS A 15 1.91 -1.06 9.96
CA LYS A 15 0.72 -0.22 9.80
C LYS A 15 0.33 -0.04 8.33
N VAL A 16 -0.53 -0.93 7.85
CA VAL A 16 -1.19 -0.78 6.55
C VAL A 16 -2.66 -0.45 6.74
N LEU A 17 -3.11 0.63 6.08
CA LEU A 17 -4.50 1.05 6.07
C LEU A 17 -5.16 0.67 4.75
N LEU A 18 -6.33 0.02 4.81
CA LEU A 18 -7.24 -0.04 3.66
C LEU A 18 -8.16 1.19 3.72
N ASP A 19 -8.07 2.05 2.73
CA ASP A 19 -8.82 3.31 2.69
C ASP A 19 -9.69 3.38 1.43
N SER A 20 -10.96 3.05 1.60
CA SER A 20 -11.97 3.18 0.55
C SER A 20 -12.26 4.63 0.17
N GLY A 21 -11.88 5.60 1.00
CA GLY A 21 -12.00 7.03 0.71
C GLY A 21 -10.94 7.54 -0.27
N SER A 22 -9.79 6.87 -0.37
CA SER A 22 -8.70 7.25 -1.27
C SER A 22 -8.84 6.60 -2.65
N ASP A 23 -8.70 7.38 -3.71
CA ASP A 23 -8.59 6.85 -5.08
C ASP A 23 -7.17 6.31 -5.38
N GLU A 24 -6.21 6.58 -4.50
CA GLU A 24 -4.79 6.27 -4.72
C GLU A 24 -4.22 5.38 -3.62
N THR A 25 -3.20 4.59 -3.99
CA THR A 25 -2.37 3.85 -3.04
C THR A 25 -1.15 4.69 -2.71
N LEU A 26 -0.90 4.91 -1.42
CA LEU A 26 0.20 5.75 -0.93
C LEU A 26 1.19 4.94 -0.09
N VAL A 27 2.46 5.33 -0.14
CA VAL A 27 3.51 4.81 0.74
C VAL A 27 4.34 5.95 1.28
N SER A 28 4.85 5.81 2.50
CA SER A 28 5.71 6.85 3.08
C SER A 28 7.08 6.92 2.39
N GLU A 29 7.69 8.10 2.35
CA GLU A 29 9.08 8.24 1.89
C GLU A 29 10.05 7.43 2.78
N GLY A 30 9.80 7.34 4.09
CA GLY A 30 10.62 6.56 5.02
C GLY A 30 10.67 5.08 4.64
N LEU A 31 9.54 4.52 4.21
CA LEU A 31 9.45 3.15 3.70
C LEU A 31 10.33 2.96 2.46
N LEU A 32 10.28 3.91 1.53
CA LEU A 32 11.10 3.86 0.31
C LEU A 32 12.60 3.90 0.63
N MET A 33 13.02 4.76 1.55
CA MET A 33 14.42 4.84 1.99
C MET A 33 14.88 3.56 2.70
N ALA A 34 14.00 2.91 3.48
CA ALA A 34 14.30 1.64 4.14
C ALA A 34 14.57 0.53 3.11
N LEU A 35 13.75 0.45 2.06
CA LEU A 35 13.92 -0.53 0.98
C LEU A 35 15.20 -0.29 0.16
N GLU A 36 15.55 0.97 -0.11
CA GLU A 36 16.82 1.31 -0.78
C GLU A 36 18.04 0.83 0.01
N ARG A 37 18.02 0.98 1.34
CA ARG A 37 19.08 0.49 2.23
C ARG A 37 19.19 -1.04 2.20
N LEU A 38 18.07 -1.73 2.03
CA LEU A 38 18.00 -3.18 1.91
C LEU A 38 18.31 -3.69 0.49
N ARG A 39 18.59 -2.80 -0.47
CA ARG A 39 18.80 -3.12 -1.89
C ARG A 39 17.64 -3.92 -2.51
N ALA A 40 16.42 -3.67 -2.02
CA ALA A 40 15.21 -4.28 -2.58
C ALA A 40 14.96 -3.76 -4.02
N SER A 41 14.36 -4.59 -4.87
CA SER A 41 14.09 -4.21 -6.26
C SER A 41 12.90 -3.26 -6.35
N LEU A 42 13.14 -2.01 -6.73
CA LEU A 42 12.10 -1.00 -6.94
C LEU A 42 12.22 -0.41 -8.35
N SER A 43 11.14 -0.42 -9.12
CA SER A 43 11.04 0.39 -10.33
C SER A 43 10.40 1.74 -9.98
N ARG A 44 10.98 2.81 -10.54
CA ARG A 44 10.53 4.20 -10.38
C ARG A 44 10.15 4.78 -11.72
N ASP A 45 8.96 5.36 -11.80
CA ASP A 45 8.60 6.26 -12.89
C ASP A 45 8.88 7.69 -12.45
N ASN A 46 9.87 8.33 -13.07
CA ASN A 46 10.24 9.72 -12.83
C ASN A 46 9.71 10.59 -13.97
N GLN A 47 8.41 10.90 -13.98
CA GLN A 47 7.86 11.83 -14.98
C GLN A 47 7.84 13.25 -14.39
N ALA A 48 8.60 14.15 -15.02
CA ALA A 48 8.82 15.52 -14.56
C ALA A 48 7.63 16.43 -14.92
N ILE A 49 6.84 16.80 -13.91
CA ILE A 49 6.11 18.08 -13.67
C ILE A 49 5.48 17.89 -12.28
N HIS A 50 5.94 18.63 -11.26
CA HIS A 50 5.66 18.40 -9.82
C HIS A 50 5.84 16.95 -9.37
N VAL A 51 7.09 16.63 -9.04
CA VAL A 51 7.69 15.34 -8.65
C VAL A 51 6.78 14.49 -7.75
N THR A 52 5.82 13.79 -8.36
CA THR A 52 5.05 12.75 -7.67
C THR A 52 5.79 11.46 -7.97
N ARG A 53 6.57 10.95 -7.00
CA ARG A 53 7.34 9.71 -7.20
C ARG A 53 6.38 8.53 -7.07
N GLN A 54 6.40 7.64 -8.05
CA GLN A 54 5.67 6.37 -7.97
C GLN A 54 6.67 5.23 -7.78
N ALA A 55 6.36 4.33 -6.85
CA ALA A 55 7.10 3.09 -6.63
C ALA A 55 6.23 1.91 -7.06
N GLN A 56 6.84 0.94 -7.75
CA GLN A 56 6.21 -0.35 -7.97
C GLN A 56 6.91 -1.43 -7.13
N PHE A 57 6.10 -2.15 -6.37
CA PHE A 57 6.55 -3.26 -5.53
C PHE A 57 6.29 -4.58 -6.25
N LYS A 58 7.29 -5.47 -6.26
CA LYS A 58 7.15 -6.80 -6.87
C LYS A 58 6.08 -7.62 -6.17
N ALA A 59 6.09 -7.63 -4.84
CA ALA A 59 5.13 -8.33 -4.01
C ALA A 59 4.94 -7.60 -2.67
N VAL A 60 3.68 -7.34 -2.32
CA VAL A 60 3.24 -6.91 -0.99
C VAL A 60 2.32 -7.98 -0.42
N THR A 61 2.72 -8.61 0.67
CA THR A 61 1.95 -9.67 1.33
C THR A 61 1.17 -9.07 2.48
N LEU A 62 -0.16 -9.11 2.43
CA LEU A 62 -1.03 -8.75 3.55
C LEU A 62 -1.30 -9.99 4.39
N GLU A 63 -0.95 -9.94 5.68
CA GLU A 63 -1.21 -11.04 6.60
C GLU A 63 -2.68 -11.05 7.02
N LYS A 64 -3.36 -12.19 6.85
CA LYS A 64 -4.76 -12.39 7.26
C LYS A 64 -4.92 -13.72 7.98
N SER A 65 -5.92 -13.80 8.86
CA SER A 65 -6.22 -14.99 9.66
C SER A 65 -6.52 -16.24 8.81
N ILE A 66 -7.01 -16.04 7.58
CA ILE A 66 -7.32 -17.11 6.61
C ILE A 66 -6.13 -17.44 5.67
N GLY A 67 -4.97 -16.84 5.91
CA GLY A 67 -3.76 -16.99 5.10
C GLY A 67 -3.34 -15.69 4.38
N PRO A 68 -2.08 -15.61 3.94
CA PRO A 68 -1.51 -14.41 3.33
C PRO A 68 -2.14 -14.09 1.98
N LEU A 69 -2.37 -12.80 1.72
CA LEU A 69 -2.80 -12.28 0.42
C LEU A 69 -1.66 -11.50 -0.24
N VAL A 70 -1.16 -12.00 -1.37
CA VAL A 70 -0.03 -11.37 -2.08
C VAL A 70 -0.53 -10.47 -3.22
N LEU A 71 -0.23 -9.17 -3.12
CA LEU A 71 -0.45 -8.16 -4.16
C LEU A 71 0.82 -8.00 -4.99
N ARG A 72 0.79 -8.43 -6.26
CA ARG A 72 1.95 -8.35 -7.16
C ARG A 72 1.90 -7.13 -8.07
N GLY A 73 3.06 -6.50 -8.28
CA GLY A 73 3.18 -5.33 -9.14
C GLY A 73 2.41 -4.11 -8.64
N LEU A 74 2.18 -4.03 -7.32
CA LEU A 74 1.45 -2.93 -6.70
C LEU A 74 2.18 -1.61 -6.96
N ARG A 75 1.48 -0.65 -7.55
CA ARG A 75 2.00 0.71 -7.77
C ARG A 75 1.42 1.63 -6.71
N ALA A 76 2.27 2.43 -6.10
CA ALA A 76 1.88 3.39 -5.09
C ALA A 76 2.62 4.71 -5.30
N TRP A 77 1.94 5.82 -5.01
CA TRP A 77 2.57 7.12 -4.91
C TRP A 77 3.31 7.25 -3.59
N VAL A 78 4.42 7.98 -3.62
CA VAL A 78 5.24 8.25 -2.45
C VAL A 78 4.77 9.57 -1.86
N GLU A 79 4.29 9.52 -0.62
CA GLU A 79 4.00 10.72 0.17
C GLU A 79 5.28 11.17 0.87
N GLU A 80 5.73 12.38 0.53
CA GLU A 80 6.92 13.02 1.10
C GLU A 80 6.64 13.60 2.48
N LYS A 81 5.38 13.89 2.81
CA LYS A 81 4.99 14.31 4.15
C LYS A 81 5.04 13.14 5.12
N LYS A 82 5.19 13.47 6.40
CA LYS A 82 5.16 12.47 7.48
C LYS A 82 3.78 11.82 7.53
N MET A 83 3.74 10.52 7.31
CA MET A 83 2.56 9.66 7.52
C MET A 83 2.66 8.96 8.88
N GLU A 84 1.50 8.67 9.50
CA GLU A 84 1.43 7.83 10.71
C GLU A 84 1.36 6.32 10.40
N ILE A 85 1.15 5.99 9.12
CA ILE A 85 1.05 4.65 8.54
C ILE A 85 2.17 4.44 7.52
N ASP A 86 2.54 3.18 7.28
CA ASP A 86 3.61 2.83 6.35
C ASP A 86 3.11 2.82 4.90
N ALA A 87 1.88 2.31 4.71
CA ALA A 87 1.22 2.22 3.42
C ALA A 87 -0.30 2.37 3.55
N LEU A 88 -0.90 2.93 2.52
CA LEU A 88 -2.34 3.08 2.32
C LEU A 88 -2.72 2.37 1.02
N ILE A 89 -3.67 1.45 1.08
CA ILE A 89 -4.24 0.77 -0.09
C ILE A 89 -5.56 1.45 -0.44
N GLY A 90 -5.59 2.10 -1.60
CA GLY A 90 -6.76 2.85 -2.06
C GLY A 90 -7.86 1.98 -2.65
N ARG A 91 -9.00 2.63 -2.90
CA ARG A 91 -10.24 2.06 -3.43
C ARG A 91 -10.04 1.20 -4.69
N PRO A 92 -9.26 1.60 -5.73
CA PRO A 92 -9.13 0.78 -6.93
C PRO A 92 -8.49 -0.60 -6.67
N VAL A 93 -7.60 -0.70 -5.67
CA VAL A 93 -7.01 -1.98 -5.26
C VAL A 93 -8.02 -2.76 -4.43
N MET A 94 -8.73 -2.10 -3.51
CA MET A 94 -9.77 -2.73 -2.70
C MET A 94 -10.91 -3.31 -3.55
N GLU A 95 -11.39 -2.60 -4.57
CA GLU A 95 -12.42 -3.08 -5.49
C GLU A 95 -11.98 -4.35 -6.24
N ARG A 96 -10.71 -4.42 -6.68
CA ARG A 96 -10.14 -5.63 -7.30
C ARG A 96 -10.06 -6.81 -6.34
N LEU A 97 -10.00 -6.55 -5.03
CA LEU A 97 -10.05 -7.57 -3.98
C LEU A 97 -11.50 -7.95 -3.61
N GLY A 98 -12.50 -7.36 -4.26
CA GLY A 98 -13.91 -7.64 -4.02
C GLY A 98 -14.55 -6.83 -2.90
N PHE A 99 -13.86 -5.82 -2.36
CA PHE A 99 -14.49 -4.89 -1.43
C PHE A 99 -15.44 -3.95 -2.18
N SER A 100 -16.59 -3.68 -1.59
CA SER A 100 -17.55 -2.67 -2.06
C SER A 100 -17.71 -1.62 -0.98
N VAL A 101 -17.64 -0.33 -1.35
CA VAL A 101 -17.87 0.77 -0.41
C VAL A 101 -19.26 0.67 0.20
N ASP A 102 -20.29 0.45 -0.64
CA ASP A 102 -21.66 0.28 -0.17
C ASP A 102 -21.80 -0.93 0.76
N GLY A 103 -21.16 -2.05 0.41
CA GLY A 103 -21.13 -3.24 1.28
C GLY A 103 -20.52 -2.93 2.64
N MET A 104 -19.38 -2.24 2.66
CA MET A 104 -18.71 -1.82 3.90
C MET A 104 -19.56 -0.83 4.70
N LEU A 105 -20.24 0.12 4.05
CA LEU A 105 -21.12 1.08 4.72
C LEU A 105 -22.35 0.41 5.32
N VAL A 106 -22.99 -0.52 4.59
CA VAL A 106 -24.11 -1.32 5.09
C VAL A 106 -23.69 -2.16 6.30
N ASP A 107 -22.50 -2.76 6.26
CA ASP A 107 -21.97 -3.54 7.38
C ASP A 107 -21.61 -2.66 8.58
N ALA A 108 -21.17 -1.41 8.37
CA ALA A 108 -20.87 -0.46 9.43
C ALA A 108 -22.11 0.10 10.14
N LEU A 109 -23.29 0.00 9.53
CA LEU A 109 -24.57 0.43 10.09
C LEU A 109 -25.25 -0.66 10.94
N LYS A 110 -24.65 -1.86 11.04
CA LYS A 110 -25.13 -2.96 11.89
C LYS A 110 -24.50 -2.91 13.27
#